data_AF-A0A7K3LCK1-F1
#
_entry.id   AF-A0A7K3LCK1-F1
#
_cell.length_a   1.000
_cell.length_b   1.000
_cell.length_c   1.000
_cell.angle_alpha   90.00
_cell.angle_beta   90.00
_cell.angle_gamma   90.00
#
_symmetry.space_group_name_H-M   'P 1'
#
loop_
_entity.id
_entity.type
_entity.pdbx_description
1 polymer ?
#
loop_
_entity_poly.entity_id
_entity_poly.type
_entity_poly.pdbx_seq_one_letter_code
_entity_poly.pdbx_strand_id
1 'polypeptide(L)'
;MLASSRRVKMGPGRRPQSAKRQRFMELRARGWSVRAAAREVGVSRSSGTNWARGHKVYRNGVVIGFVAPLDRLAVRQISTRYLSEDERIEIADLRRSGLSLRAIAQKLSRSPSTISRERACHEFCVSQR
;
A
#
# COMPACT_ATOMS: atom_id res chain seq x y z
N MET A 1 -24.60 44.82 -16.01
CA MET A 1 -24.47 43.34 -16.07
C MET A 1 -23.62 42.89 -14.88
N LEU A 2 -24.23 42.43 -13.78
CA LEU A 2 -23.50 41.95 -12.60
C LEU A 2 -23.53 40.42 -12.57
N ALA A 3 -22.45 39.78 -13.01
CA ALA A 3 -22.26 38.34 -12.89
C ALA A 3 -21.98 38.00 -11.42
N SER A 4 -23.03 37.66 -10.66
CA SER A 4 -22.91 37.11 -9.31
C SER A 4 -22.31 35.70 -9.39
N SER A 5 -20.99 35.60 -9.46
CA SER A 5 -20.29 34.31 -9.33
C SER A 5 -20.19 33.91 -7.86
N ARG A 6 -21.32 33.61 -7.22
CA ARG A 6 -21.32 32.86 -5.96
C ARG A 6 -20.87 31.44 -6.25
N ARG A 7 -19.55 31.22 -6.32
CA ARG A 7 -18.94 29.90 -6.35
C ARG A 7 -19.27 29.24 -5.01
N VAL A 8 -20.33 28.43 -4.98
CA VAL A 8 -20.68 27.59 -3.83
C VAL A 8 -19.44 26.76 -3.52
N LYS A 9 -18.82 27.00 -2.36
CA LYS A 9 -17.76 26.12 -1.87
C LYS A 9 -18.41 24.76 -1.68
N MET A 10 -18.11 23.80 -2.56
CA MET A 10 -18.38 22.38 -2.33
C MET A 10 -17.92 22.09 -0.90
N GLY A 11 -18.85 21.76 -0.01
CA GLY A 11 -18.52 21.35 1.36
C GLY A 11 -17.47 20.22 1.32
N PRO A 12 -16.71 20.01 2.40
CA PRO A 12 -15.75 18.92 2.44
C PRO A 12 -16.46 17.66 1.96
N GLY A 13 -15.97 17.08 0.86
CA GLY A 13 -16.57 15.88 0.29
C GLY A 13 -16.75 14.81 1.37
N ARG A 14 -17.61 13.81 1.12
CA ARG A 14 -17.92 12.72 2.07
C ARG A 14 -16.69 12.37 2.91
N ARG A 15 -16.76 12.63 4.23
CA ARG A 15 -15.62 12.43 5.13
C ARG A 15 -15.07 11.01 4.92
N PRO A 16 -13.75 10.87 4.76
CA PRO A 16 -13.16 9.56 4.56
C PRO A 16 -13.54 8.66 5.73
N GLN A 17 -14.13 7.50 5.44
CA GLN A 17 -14.55 6.51 6.43
C GLN A 17 -13.34 5.78 7.02
N SER A 18 -12.33 6.51 7.51
CA SER A 18 -11.02 5.99 7.92
C SER A 18 -11.14 4.90 8.99
N ALA A 19 -11.87 5.17 10.09
CA ALA A 19 -12.07 4.21 11.18
C ALA A 19 -12.78 2.91 10.71
N LYS A 20 -13.82 3.06 9.89
CA LYS A 20 -14.54 1.91 9.31
C LYS A 20 -13.67 1.08 8.36
N ARG A 21 -12.87 1.75 7.53
CA ARG A 21 -11.91 1.09 6.64
C ARG A 21 -10.85 0.34 7.42
N GLN A 22 -10.32 0.92 8.50
CA GLN A 22 -9.37 0.25 9.39
C GLN A 22 -9.97 -1.01 10.02
N ARG A 23 -11.18 -0.91 10.58
CA ARG A 23 -11.87 -2.07 11.15
C ARG A 23 -12.16 -3.15 10.12
N PHE A 24 -12.50 -2.78 8.88
CA PHE A 24 -12.69 -3.72 7.79
C PHE A 24 -11.38 -4.46 7.43
N MET A 25 -10.25 -3.74 7.38
CA MET A 25 -8.94 -4.35 7.15
C MET A 25 -8.53 -5.31 8.26
N GLU A 26 -8.78 -4.97 9.53
CA GLU A 26 -8.54 -5.86 10.68
C GLU A 26 -9.33 -7.17 10.56
N LEU A 27 -10.62 -7.08 10.22
CA LEU A 27 -11.47 -8.26 10.05
C LEU A 27 -11.00 -9.11 8.85
N ARG A 28 -10.63 -8.47 7.74
CA ARG A 28 -10.05 -9.17 6.59
C ARG A 28 -8.73 -9.87 6.91
N ALA A 29 -7.87 -9.25 7.73
CA ALA A 29 -6.62 -9.85 8.18
C ALA A 29 -6.84 -11.08 9.08
N ARG A 30 -7.95 -11.13 9.82
CA ARG A 30 -8.39 -12.31 10.60
C ARG A 30 -9.04 -13.40 9.74
N GLY A 31 -9.06 -13.26 8.41
CA GLY A 31 -9.65 -14.24 7.50
C GLY A 31 -11.16 -14.12 7.31
N TRP A 32 -11.80 -13.03 7.79
CA TRP A 32 -13.24 -12.88 7.62
C TRP A 32 -13.62 -12.60 6.17
N SER A 33 -14.77 -13.15 5.76
CA SER A 33 -15.32 -12.88 4.43
C SER A 33 -15.68 -11.40 4.28
N VAL A 34 -15.56 -10.88 3.05
CA VAL A 34 -15.89 -9.48 2.71
C VAL A 34 -17.30 -9.10 3.17
N ARG A 35 -18.25 -10.03 3.05
CA ARG A 35 -19.66 -9.82 3.42
C ARG A 35 -19.85 -9.77 4.94
N ALA A 36 -19.15 -10.60 5.70
CA ALA A 36 -19.18 -10.57 7.15
C ALA A 36 -18.53 -9.29 7.69
N ALA A 37 -17.35 -8.93 7.16
CA ALA A 37 -16.64 -7.72 7.54
C ALA A 37 -17.44 -6.44 7.21
N ALA A 38 -18.12 -6.39 6.06
CA ALA A 38 -18.95 -5.25 5.69
C ALA A 38 -20.16 -5.06 6.63
N ARG A 39 -20.78 -6.17 7.04
CA ARG A 39 -21.89 -6.17 8.00
C ARG A 39 -21.45 -5.66 9.37
N GLU A 40 -20.31 -6.16 9.85
CA GLU A 40 -19.73 -5.77 11.14
C GLU A 40 -19.39 -4.27 11.21
N VAL A 41 -18.85 -3.73 10.12
CA VAL A 41 -18.45 -2.31 10.01
C VAL A 41 -19.64 -1.38 9.73
N GLY A 42 -20.82 -1.94 9.45
CA GLY A 42 -22.01 -1.17 9.11
C GLY A 42 -21.87 -0.42 7.78
N VAL A 43 -21.33 -1.09 6.75
CA VAL A 43 -21.23 -0.58 5.37
C VAL A 43 -22.02 -1.44 4.40
N SER A 44 -22.47 -0.84 3.29
CA SER A 44 -23.22 -1.57 2.26
C SER A 44 -22.38 -2.70 1.67
N ARG A 45 -23.05 -3.76 1.19
CA ARG A 45 -22.37 -4.88 0.51
C ARG A 45 -21.52 -4.40 -0.66
N SER A 46 -22.05 -3.48 -1.48
CA SER A 46 -21.32 -2.86 -2.59
C SER A 46 -20.08 -2.10 -2.14
N SER A 47 -20.14 -1.36 -1.03
CA SER A 47 -18.97 -0.69 -0.45
C SER A 47 -17.90 -1.69 -0.03
N GLY A 48 -18.31 -2.77 0.65
CA GLY A 48 -17.39 -3.85 1.05
C GLY A 48 -16.72 -4.52 -0.14
N THR A 49 -17.47 -4.79 -1.22
CA THR A 49 -16.92 -5.35 -2.46
C THR A 49 -15.97 -4.38 -3.15
N ASN A 50 -16.33 -3.10 -3.24
CA ASN A 50 -15.47 -2.05 -3.79
C ASN A 50 -14.18 -1.88 -2.97
N TRP A 51 -14.24 -2.07 -1.66
CA TRP A 51 -13.06 -2.07 -0.79
C TRP A 51 -12.20 -3.31 -1.01
N ALA A 52 -12.78 -4.48 -1.27
CA ALA A 52 -12.02 -5.71 -1.47
C ALA A 52 -11.42 -5.85 -2.88
N ARG A 53 -12.05 -5.28 -3.92
CA ARG A 53 -11.63 -5.44 -5.33
C ARG A 53 -11.14 -4.14 -5.99
N GLY A 54 -11.28 -3.01 -5.30
CA GLY A 54 -11.14 -1.70 -5.94
C GLY A 54 -12.32 -1.39 -6.85
N HIS A 55 -12.40 -0.16 -7.34
CA HIS A 55 -13.42 0.24 -8.30
C HIS A 55 -12.96 1.42 -9.15
N LYS A 56 -13.51 1.49 -10.37
CA LYS A 56 -13.33 2.64 -11.26
C LYS A 56 -14.26 3.78 -10.84
N VAL A 57 -13.75 5.00 -10.89
CA VAL A 57 -14.53 6.21 -10.65
C VAL A 57 -14.88 6.80 -12.01
N TYR A 58 -16.17 7.02 -12.22
CA TYR A 58 -16.70 7.62 -13.44
C TYR A 58 -17.18 9.03 -13.15
N ARG A 59 -16.95 9.95 -14.10
CA ARG A 59 -17.58 11.28 -14.14
C ARG A 59 -18.05 11.51 -15.57
N ASN A 60 -19.34 11.82 -15.74
CA ASN A 60 -19.97 12.03 -17.04
C ASN A 60 -19.75 10.86 -18.03
N GLY A 61 -19.83 9.61 -17.55
CA GLY A 61 -19.60 8.42 -18.37
C GLY A 61 -18.13 8.09 -18.68
N VAL A 62 -17.20 8.98 -18.34
CA VAL A 62 -15.76 8.79 -18.56
C VAL A 62 -15.08 8.29 -17.29
N VAL A 63 -14.19 7.31 -17.41
CA VAL A 63 -13.36 6.83 -16.29
C VAL A 63 -12.35 7.93 -15.96
N ILE A 64 -12.47 8.51 -14.77
CA ILE A 64 -11.57 9.55 -14.26
C ILE A 64 -10.50 9.00 -13.32
N GLY A 65 -10.62 7.76 -12.88
CA GLY A 65 -9.60 7.14 -12.02
C GLY A 65 -9.97 5.75 -11.55
N PHE A 66 -9.00 5.12 -10.90
CA PHE A 66 -9.14 3.81 -10.27
C PHE A 66 -8.78 3.92 -8.80
N VAL A 67 -9.70 3.47 -7.93
CA VAL A 67 -9.45 3.35 -6.49
C VAL A 67 -9.02 1.92 -6.22
N ALA A 68 -7.77 1.77 -5.78
CA ALA A 68 -7.21 0.47 -5.44
C ALA A 68 -7.97 -0.20 -4.28
N PRO A 69 -8.02 -1.54 -4.24
CA PRO A 69 -8.55 -2.27 -3.09
C PRO A 69 -7.80 -1.92 -1.79
N LEU A 70 -8.51 -2.02 -0.66
CA LEU A 70 -7.98 -1.95 0.70
C LEU A 70 -7.30 -3.27 1.14
N ASP A 71 -7.00 -4.18 0.21
CA ASP A 71 -6.36 -5.43 0.59
C ASP A 71 -4.98 -5.15 1.17
N ARG A 72 -4.49 -6.06 2.02
CA ARG A 72 -3.11 -6.01 2.50
C ARG A 72 -2.26 -5.93 1.25
N LEU A 73 -1.51 -4.85 1.09
CA LEU A 73 -0.50 -4.73 0.06
C LEU A 73 0.49 -5.87 0.32
N ALA A 74 0.23 -7.06 -0.21
CA ALA A 74 1.27 -8.04 -0.44
C ALA A 74 2.26 -7.26 -1.30
N VAL A 75 3.40 -6.92 -0.71
CA VAL A 75 4.46 -6.17 -1.37
C VAL A 75 4.89 -7.03 -2.53
N ARG A 76 4.28 -6.78 -3.69
CA ARG A 76 4.60 -7.52 -4.91
C ARG A 76 6.07 -7.21 -5.19
N GLN A 77 6.86 -8.25 -5.41
CA GLN A 77 8.20 -8.07 -5.96
C GLN A 77 8.11 -7.13 -7.16
N ILE A 78 8.75 -5.96 -7.04
CA ILE A 78 8.67 -4.89 -8.04
C ILE A 78 9.23 -5.40 -9.38
N SER A 79 10.29 -6.22 -9.32
CA SER A 79 10.80 -7.10 -10.39
C SER A 79 12.01 -7.88 -9.87
N THR A 80 12.48 -8.88 -10.62
CA THR A 80 13.73 -9.64 -10.30
C THR A 80 14.98 -8.77 -10.20
N ARG A 81 14.96 -7.57 -10.81
CA ARG A 81 16.06 -6.59 -10.75
C ARG A 81 16.24 -6.00 -9.35
N TYR A 82 15.16 -5.88 -8.57
CA TYR A 82 15.18 -5.27 -7.24
C TYR A 82 15.10 -6.34 -6.15
N LEU A 83 15.61 -6.01 -4.96
CA LEU A 83 15.49 -6.87 -3.78
C LEU A 83 14.03 -6.86 -3.31
N SER A 84 13.49 -8.05 -3.10
CA SER A 84 12.20 -8.27 -2.43
C SER A 84 12.26 -7.86 -0.97
N GLU A 85 11.09 -7.66 -0.36
CA GLU A 85 11.02 -7.33 1.08
C GLU A 85 11.63 -8.45 1.93
N ASP A 86 11.37 -9.70 1.59
CA ASP A 86 11.95 -10.86 2.28
C ASP A 86 13.48 -10.87 2.19
N GLU A 87 14.04 -10.60 1.00
CA GLU A 87 15.50 -10.47 0.84
C GLU A 87 16.07 -9.29 1.64
N ARG A 88 15.33 -8.16 1.77
CA ARG A 88 15.76 -7.01 2.58
C ARG A 88 15.76 -7.34 4.08
N ILE A 89 14.74 -8.05 4.56
CA ILE A 89 14.66 -8.55 5.94
C ILE A 89 15.82 -9.52 6.20
N GLU A 90 16.05 -10.47 5.30
CA GLU A 90 17.13 -11.44 5.43
C GLU A 90 18.52 -10.78 5.43
N ILE A 91 18.74 -9.77 4.57
CA ILE A 91 19.98 -8.96 4.60
C ILE A 91 20.15 -8.26 5.96
N ALA A 92 19.08 -7.74 6.55
CA ALA A 92 19.12 -7.08 7.86
C ALA A 92 19.45 -8.08 8.99
N ASP A 93 18.89 -9.28 8.95
CA ASP A 93 19.17 -10.35 9.93
C ASP A 93 20.60 -10.87 9.82
N LEU A 94 21.07 -11.14 8.60
CA LEU A 94 22.45 -11.59 8.36
C LEU A 94 23.49 -10.50 8.72
N ARG A 95 23.12 -9.22 8.59
CA ARG A 95 23.94 -8.10 9.07
C ARG A 95 23.98 -8.05 10.59
N ARG A 96 22.85 -8.27 11.27
CA ARG A 96 22.81 -8.35 12.75
C ARG A 96 23.64 -9.51 13.28
N SER A 97 23.73 -10.61 12.53
CA SER A 97 24.62 -11.73 12.86
C SER A 97 26.10 -11.48 12.50
N GLY A 98 26.47 -10.27 12.04
CA GLY A 98 27.87 -9.88 11.78
C GLY A 98 28.46 -10.37 10.46
N LEU A 99 27.66 -10.87 9.51
CA LEU A 99 28.17 -11.35 8.22
C LEU A 99 28.62 -10.19 7.31
N SER A 100 29.71 -10.42 6.58
CA SER A 100 30.21 -9.49 5.58
C SER A 100 29.29 -9.42 4.36
N LEU A 101 29.30 -8.28 3.65
CA LEU A 101 28.45 -8.08 2.46
C LEU A 101 28.66 -9.14 1.38
N ARG A 102 29.91 -9.61 1.21
CA ARG A 102 30.23 -10.66 0.23
C ARG A 102 29.65 -12.01 0.63
N ALA A 103 29.66 -12.34 1.93
CA ALA A 103 29.05 -13.56 2.45
C ALA A 103 27.51 -13.54 2.29
N ILE A 104 26.88 -12.38 2.52
CA ILE A 104 25.44 -12.19 2.31
C ILE A 104 25.08 -12.32 0.81
N ALA A 105 25.89 -11.71 -0.07
CA ALA A 105 25.71 -11.81 -1.51
C ALA A 105 25.79 -13.25 -2.03
N GLN A 106 26.75 -14.04 -1.53
CA GLN A 106 26.88 -15.45 -1.85
C GLN A 106 25.67 -16.26 -1.36
N LYS A 107 25.20 -16.03 -0.13
CA LYS A 107 24.01 -16.70 0.42
C LYS A 107 22.75 -16.45 -0.42
N LEU A 108 22.54 -15.20 -0.84
CA LEU A 108 21.37 -14.79 -1.60
C LEU A 108 21.51 -15.04 -3.12
N SER A 109 22.65 -15.56 -3.59
CA SER A 109 22.99 -15.67 -5.01
C SER A 109 22.81 -14.35 -5.77
N ARG A 110 23.06 -13.21 -5.10
CA ARG A 110 22.92 -11.87 -5.67
C ARG A 110 24.29 -11.23 -5.85
N SER A 111 24.38 -10.29 -6.79
CA SER A 111 25.61 -9.51 -6.95
C SER A 111 25.86 -8.62 -5.71
N PRO A 112 27.11 -8.51 -5.22
CA PRO A 112 27.43 -7.62 -4.09
C PRO A 112 27.04 -6.15 -4.35
N SER A 113 27.05 -5.72 -5.62
CA SER A 113 26.66 -4.37 -6.02
C SER A 113 25.16 -4.11 -5.85
N THR A 114 24.30 -5.12 -5.97
CA THR A 114 22.86 -5.01 -5.69
C THR A 114 22.61 -4.68 -4.21
N ILE A 115 23.29 -5.40 -3.31
CA ILE A 115 23.15 -5.24 -1.85
C ILE A 115 23.74 -3.90 -1.40
N SER A 116 24.88 -3.50 -1.97
CA SER A 116 25.51 -2.21 -1.66
C SER A 116 24.64 -1.02 -2.07
N ARG A 117 23.94 -1.11 -3.20
CA ARG A 117 23.04 -0.04 -3.69
C ARG A 117 21.80 0.13 -2.82
N GLU A 118 21.22 -0.98 -2.35
CA GLU A 118 20.09 -0.94 -1.41
C GLU A 118 20.47 -0.20 -0.12
N ARG A 119 21.67 -0.48 0.41
CA ARG A 119 22.19 0.19 1.61
C ARG A 119 22.35 1.68 1.41
N ALA A 120 23.01 2.09 0.32
CA ALA A 120 23.20 3.50 0.01
C ALA A 120 21.86 4.24 -0.09
N CYS A 121 20.85 3.62 -0.69
CA CYS A 121 19.51 4.21 -0.79
C CYS A 121 18.79 4.26 0.57
N HIS A 122 18.91 3.20 1.40
CA HIS A 122 18.27 3.13 2.71
C HIS A 122 18.88 4.10 3.73
N GLU A 123 20.22 4.19 3.81
CA GLU A 123 20.91 5.17 4.67
C GLU A 123 20.56 6.61 4.30
N PHE A 124 20.51 6.90 3.00
CA PHE A 124 20.15 8.23 2.50
C PHE A 124 18.70 8.63 2.81
N CYS A 125 17.81 7.65 2.94
CA CYS A 125 16.39 7.86 3.24
C CYS A 125 16.13 7.96 4.76
N VAL A 126 16.86 7.20 5.59
CA VAL A 126 16.77 7.29 7.05
C VAL A 126 17.44 8.56 7.58
N SER A 127 18.47 9.08 6.88
CA SER A 127 19.16 10.33 7.25
C SER A 127 18.38 11.61 6.90
N GLN A 128 17.30 11.53 6.13
CA GLN A 128 16.46 12.68 5.73
C GLN A 128 15.07 12.69 6.41
N ARG A 129 14.95 12.03 7.57
CA ARG A 129 13.70 11.95 8.34
C ARG A 129 13.82 12.56 9.72
#